data_AF-A0A1I7S2D0-F1
#
_entry.id   AF-A0A1I7S2D0-F1
#
_cell.length_a   1.000
_cell.length_b   1.000
_cell.length_c   1.000
_cell.angle_alpha   90.00
_cell.angle_beta   90.00
_cell.angle_gamma   90.00
#
_symmetry.space_group_name_H-M   'P 1'
#
loop_
_entity.id
_entity.type
_entity.pdbx_description
1 polymer ?
#
loop_
_entity_poly.entity_id
_entity_poly.type
_entity_poly.pdbx_seq_one_letter_code
_entity_poly.pdbx_strand_id
1 'polypeptide(L)'
;MSAVPAKVRDVVTDVVSEVVPNIVQTKVKDVLSPTTSMKSESSECDNPNEYRNLLISLSGDKSDHILWMQCLMTCARRGEGEFSFTLDKCGVPNLKSGDYYLNLSYDCLDANLLKNQNDCRFFWEGSYVDGRVYDQMEMSIKTMTIVVNKCGNILRNMGATKGSSVLLYMPSVAQLPIALLGAARLGCFVTFINASVHHDLDTLKQLFKLAEPETIVTLDGFFLGDTIKESKKLVDQVVFENILKDNGEEVDENYVRPKILMIQHVGADPEKPPPTFQLKKRPFYGLNVPFNPGFDYKWDEEMADADDRCEVEWMDSEDPIFQTFRRDGNGEYIFEPYAVGQIALLSKLLATKIDRSAGPIWLLADSDDLLYLSCILAAPMSDTPLLMCEGSPVKPDASRFFDVLDRYNVEQIIIAEEYTRLLMRNEEFQHLWQSDEEKKADSQHNAHLTVIYSASRPTSDSEPSYLILSLFQLKMEAVQKKMKAAVDGLLDELDKLYLRDIQRNMFTCSSKCCEDKVGSRESIEKCVERCNGPLHKAQVTLEQELTAFQNQLSRCAQTTYDKAIQQIGPDPNKYSEKEMAVFQEKLDKGVGQCAEDHLKLIPNIKKRLIKEFTS
;
A
#
# COMPACT_ATOMS: atom_id res chain seq x y z
N MET A 1 4.06 14.68 -29.91
CA MET A 1 2.84 14.08 -30.50
C MET A 1 2.71 12.67 -29.97
N SER A 2 1.88 12.49 -28.94
CA SER A 2 1.07 11.28 -28.66
C SER A 2 0.38 11.53 -27.33
N ALA A 3 -0.91 11.24 -27.27
CA ALA A 3 -1.87 11.63 -26.24
C ALA A 3 -1.91 10.63 -25.07
N VAL A 4 -2.18 11.11 -23.86
CA VAL A 4 -2.24 10.32 -22.61
C VAL A 4 -3.42 10.82 -21.73
N PRO A 5 -4.03 9.99 -20.85
CA PRO A 5 -5.51 9.93 -20.71
C PRO A 5 -6.42 10.36 -19.53
N ALA A 6 -7.74 10.39 -19.77
CA ALA A 6 -8.85 10.72 -18.86
C ALA A 6 -9.49 9.54 -18.06
N LYS A 7 -9.07 9.34 -16.80
CA LYS A 7 -9.89 8.93 -15.63
C LYS A 7 -9.00 8.46 -14.46
N VAL A 8 -8.45 9.43 -13.74
CA VAL A 8 -7.75 9.23 -12.45
C VAL A 8 -8.21 10.32 -11.47
N ARG A 9 -9.52 10.58 -11.41
CA ARG A 9 -10.09 11.60 -10.50
C ARG A 9 -10.53 11.04 -9.14
N ASP A 10 -10.62 9.71 -9.02
CA ASP A 10 -11.36 9.09 -7.91
C ASP A 10 -10.45 8.38 -6.89
N VAL A 11 -9.14 8.28 -7.14
CA VAL A 11 -8.22 7.50 -6.27
C VAL A 11 -7.12 8.37 -5.65
N VAL A 12 -6.66 9.41 -6.35
CA VAL A 12 -5.59 10.30 -5.84
C VAL A 12 -6.18 11.57 -5.21
N THR A 13 -7.25 12.13 -5.77
CA THR A 13 -7.92 13.33 -5.24
C THR A 13 -8.59 13.12 -3.87
N ASP A 14 -9.02 11.90 -3.54
CA ASP A 14 -9.61 11.61 -2.23
C ASP A 14 -8.56 11.53 -1.11
N VAL A 15 -7.35 11.03 -1.41
CA VAL A 15 -6.21 11.13 -0.47
C VAL A 15 -5.73 12.59 -0.33
N VAL A 16 -5.92 13.40 -1.38
CA VAL A 16 -5.64 14.85 -1.37
C VAL A 16 -6.66 15.64 -0.51
N SER A 17 -7.89 15.15 -0.34
CA SER A 17 -8.95 15.87 0.38
C SER A 17 -8.94 15.69 1.90
N GLU A 18 -8.28 14.66 2.42
CA GLU A 18 -8.25 14.36 3.87
C GLU A 18 -7.13 15.09 4.63
N VAL A 19 -6.16 15.68 3.93
CA VAL A 19 -4.97 16.28 4.55
C VAL A 19 -4.85 17.76 4.16
N VAL A 20 -5.55 18.61 4.94
CA VAL A 20 -5.47 20.08 5.03
C VAL A 20 -6.41 20.82 4.05
N PRO A 21 -7.57 21.30 4.55
CA PRO A 21 -7.56 22.51 5.38
C PRO A 21 -8.49 22.46 6.62
N ASN A 22 -7.99 22.93 7.75
CA ASN A 22 -8.85 23.41 8.84
C ASN A 22 -9.55 24.71 8.41
N ILE A 23 -10.76 24.93 8.97
CA ILE A 23 -11.60 26.15 9.01
C ILE A 23 -12.82 26.09 8.06
N VAL A 24 -13.96 25.65 8.64
CA VAL A 24 -15.35 26.10 8.35
C VAL A 24 -15.89 25.88 6.91
N GLN A 25 -16.96 25.06 6.82
CA GLN A 25 -17.92 24.91 5.70
C GLN A 25 -17.41 24.23 4.40
N THR A 26 -17.88 23.01 4.07
CA THR A 26 -18.87 22.73 3.00
C THR A 26 -19.04 21.23 2.66
N LYS A 27 -20.31 20.81 2.60
CA LYS A 27 -21.03 19.81 1.75
C LYS A 27 -20.36 18.51 1.24
N VAL A 28 -20.94 17.40 1.71
CA VAL A 28 -21.33 16.14 1.03
C VAL A 28 -21.08 16.06 -0.50
N LYS A 29 -20.22 15.11 -0.90
CA LYS A 29 -20.07 14.36 -2.18
C LYS A 29 -18.72 13.60 -2.02
N ASP A 30 -18.51 12.29 -2.19
CA ASP A 30 -19.10 11.24 -3.02
C ASP A 30 -18.79 9.84 -2.41
N VAL A 31 -19.63 8.82 -2.65
CA VAL A 31 -19.26 7.40 -2.51
C VAL A 31 -19.11 6.87 -3.93
N LEU A 32 -17.89 6.52 -4.32
CA LEU A 32 -17.58 6.15 -5.70
C LEU A 32 -17.64 4.62 -5.88
N SER A 33 -18.23 4.19 -6.99
CA SER A 33 -18.32 2.79 -7.41
C SER A 33 -17.18 2.48 -8.39
N PRO A 34 -16.77 1.21 -8.56
CA PRO A 34 -15.80 0.83 -9.58
C PRO A 34 -16.20 1.41 -10.94
N THR A 35 -15.30 2.16 -11.57
CA THR A 35 -15.58 2.79 -12.85
C THR A 35 -15.73 1.73 -13.94
N THR A 36 -16.49 2.02 -15.01
CA THR A 36 -16.74 1.09 -16.13
C THR A 36 -15.48 0.55 -16.82
N SER A 37 -14.31 1.15 -16.57
CA SER A 37 -13.00 0.72 -17.09
C SER A 37 -12.24 -0.25 -16.17
N MET A 38 -12.61 -0.35 -14.89
CA MET A 38 -12.08 -1.37 -13.97
C MET A 38 -12.81 -2.72 -14.10
N LYS A 39 -13.87 -2.77 -14.93
CA LYS A 39 -14.60 -3.98 -15.31
C LYS A 39 -13.95 -4.55 -16.57
N SER A 40 -12.81 -5.21 -16.43
CA SER A 40 -12.25 -6.00 -17.52
C SER A 40 -12.97 -7.35 -17.56
N GLU A 41 -13.01 -8.03 -18.71
CA GLU A 41 -13.56 -9.41 -18.79
C GLU A 41 -12.76 -10.42 -17.92
N SER A 42 -11.68 -9.97 -17.26
CA SER A 42 -10.75 -10.75 -16.44
C SER A 42 -10.72 -10.38 -14.95
N SER A 43 -11.54 -9.43 -14.46
CA SER A 43 -11.63 -9.16 -13.02
C SER A 43 -12.38 -10.29 -12.30
N GLU A 44 -11.72 -10.96 -11.34
CA GLU A 44 -12.32 -12.09 -10.59
C GLU A 44 -13.46 -11.68 -9.63
N CYS A 45 -13.68 -10.37 -9.40
CA CYS A 45 -14.75 -9.85 -8.53
C CYS A 45 -15.25 -8.48 -9.04
N ASP A 46 -16.46 -8.43 -9.59
CA ASP A 46 -16.99 -7.23 -10.28
C ASP A 46 -17.98 -6.42 -9.45
N ASN A 47 -18.36 -6.91 -8.27
CA ASN A 47 -19.40 -6.31 -7.44
C ASN A 47 -19.02 -6.32 -5.95
N PRO A 48 -19.26 -5.22 -5.20
CA PRO A 48 -19.17 -5.18 -3.74
C PRO A 48 -19.90 -6.31 -3.02
N ASN A 49 -20.98 -6.87 -3.59
CA ASN A 49 -21.65 -8.04 -3.03
C ASN A 49 -20.88 -9.35 -3.28
N GLU A 50 -20.17 -9.51 -4.40
CA GLU A 50 -19.26 -10.65 -4.62
C GLU A 50 -18.03 -10.54 -3.73
N TYR A 51 -17.44 -9.35 -3.62
CA TYR A 51 -16.34 -9.07 -2.69
C TYR A 51 -16.77 -9.24 -1.23
N ARG A 52 -17.98 -8.80 -0.87
CA ARG A 52 -18.57 -9.02 0.46
C ARG A 52 -18.90 -10.48 0.68
N ASN A 53 -19.37 -11.22 -0.32
CA ASN A 53 -19.60 -12.66 -0.21
C ASN A 53 -18.28 -13.42 -0.10
N LEU A 54 -17.21 -12.98 -0.78
CA LEU A 54 -15.84 -13.47 -0.64
C LEU A 54 -15.27 -13.16 0.75
N LEU A 55 -15.48 -11.95 1.27
CA LEU A 55 -15.04 -11.57 2.63
C LEU A 55 -15.87 -12.28 3.72
N ILE A 56 -17.17 -12.43 3.51
CA ILE A 56 -18.06 -13.18 4.40
C ILE A 56 -17.70 -14.67 4.36
N SER A 57 -17.38 -15.24 3.19
CA SER A 57 -16.94 -16.62 3.05
C SER A 57 -15.53 -16.88 3.62
N LEU A 58 -14.63 -15.89 3.55
CA LEU A 58 -13.32 -15.93 4.23
C LEU A 58 -13.42 -15.80 5.76
N SER A 59 -14.47 -15.14 6.28
CA SER A 59 -14.67 -14.88 7.72
C SER A 59 -15.61 -15.87 8.43
N GLY A 60 -16.33 -16.72 7.68
CA GLY A 60 -17.42 -17.52 8.20
C GLY A 60 -17.55 -18.87 7.51
N ASP A 61 -17.17 -19.91 8.24
CA ASP A 61 -17.48 -21.34 8.04
C ASP A 61 -16.43 -22.21 7.33
N LYS A 62 -16.33 -23.47 7.80
CA LYS A 62 -15.32 -24.48 7.45
C LYS A 62 -15.41 -25.02 6.00
N SER A 63 -16.17 -24.38 5.13
CA SER A 63 -16.45 -24.90 3.78
C SER A 63 -15.69 -24.19 2.65
N ASP A 64 -15.12 -23.00 2.89
CA ASP A 64 -14.35 -22.26 1.87
C ASP A 64 -12.84 -22.17 2.17
N HIS A 65 -12.31 -23.31 2.63
CA HIS A 65 -10.88 -23.65 2.56
C HIS A 65 -10.36 -23.78 1.13
N ILE A 66 -11.25 -23.68 0.13
CA ILE A 66 -10.99 -23.89 -1.29
C ILE A 66 -10.10 -22.80 -1.89
N LEU A 67 -10.27 -21.51 -1.57
CA LEU A 67 -9.43 -20.44 -2.15
C LEU A 67 -8.00 -20.49 -1.59
N TRP A 68 -7.86 -20.73 -0.28
CA TRP A 68 -6.58 -20.95 0.39
C TRP A 68 -5.89 -22.21 -0.16
N MET A 69 -6.63 -23.32 -0.27
CA MET A 69 -6.14 -24.55 -0.90
C MET A 69 -5.82 -24.36 -2.37
N GLN A 70 -6.57 -23.56 -3.14
CA GLN A 70 -6.29 -23.28 -4.56
C GLN A 70 -4.99 -22.50 -4.72
N CYS A 71 -4.78 -21.42 -3.94
CA CYS A 71 -3.53 -20.69 -3.93
C CYS A 71 -2.34 -21.61 -3.59
N LEU A 72 -2.47 -22.42 -2.54
CA LEU A 72 -1.42 -23.35 -2.12
C LEU A 72 -1.19 -24.48 -3.12
N MET A 73 -2.24 -25.09 -3.68
CA MET A 73 -2.15 -26.15 -4.69
C MET A 73 -1.50 -25.63 -5.99
N THR A 74 -1.59 -24.33 -6.30
CA THR A 74 -0.89 -23.78 -7.46
C THR A 74 0.64 -23.73 -7.26
N CYS A 75 1.10 -23.49 -6.03
CA CYS A 75 2.53 -23.40 -5.67
C CYS A 75 3.13 -24.75 -5.25
N ALA A 76 2.32 -25.61 -4.63
CA ALA A 76 2.76 -26.89 -4.09
C ALA A 76 3.13 -27.88 -5.20
N ARG A 77 4.29 -28.53 -5.06
CA ARG A 77 4.76 -29.56 -5.99
C ARG A 77 5.29 -30.78 -5.21
N ARG A 78 4.89 -31.97 -5.70
CA ARG A 78 5.02 -33.33 -5.10
C ARG A 78 4.09 -33.58 -3.90
N GLY A 79 3.59 -34.82 -3.78
CA GLY A 79 2.76 -35.34 -2.68
C GLY A 79 1.40 -35.91 -3.12
N GLU A 80 1.05 -37.14 -2.68
CA GLU A 80 -0.32 -37.68 -2.65
C GLU A 80 -0.87 -37.49 -1.21
N GLY A 81 -1.20 -36.25 -0.81
CA GLY A 81 -1.57 -35.94 0.57
C GLY A 81 -2.72 -34.92 0.69
N GLU A 82 -3.39 -34.90 1.85
CA GLU A 82 -4.39 -33.88 2.18
C GLU A 82 -3.72 -32.68 2.89
N PHE A 83 -4.03 -31.45 2.45
CA PHE A 83 -3.65 -30.24 3.19
C PHE A 83 -4.49 -30.13 4.46
N SER A 84 -3.84 -29.97 5.62
CA SER A 84 -4.51 -29.61 6.87
C SER A 84 -3.98 -28.27 7.35
N PHE A 85 -4.84 -27.39 7.86
CA PHE A 85 -4.41 -26.14 8.46
C PHE A 85 -5.12 -25.94 9.80
N THR A 86 -4.45 -25.25 10.71
CA THR A 86 -5.00 -24.82 12.00
C THR A 86 -4.75 -23.34 12.14
N LEU A 87 -5.75 -22.56 12.55
CA LEU A 87 -5.51 -21.17 12.89
C LEU A 87 -4.78 -21.10 14.24
N ASP A 88 -3.77 -20.23 14.34
CA ASP A 88 -3.19 -19.87 15.61
C ASP A 88 -4.12 -18.97 16.44
N LYS A 89 -3.68 -18.54 17.63
CA LYS A 89 -4.47 -17.69 18.52
C LYS A 89 -4.80 -16.31 17.93
N CYS A 90 -4.07 -15.89 16.90
CA CYS A 90 -4.21 -14.62 16.20
C CYS A 90 -5.02 -14.73 14.90
N GLY A 91 -5.50 -15.93 14.54
CA GLY A 91 -6.22 -16.15 13.29
C GLY A 91 -5.33 -16.31 12.07
N VAL A 92 -4.02 -16.54 12.25
CA VAL A 92 -3.07 -16.81 11.17
C VAL A 92 -3.10 -18.32 10.87
N PRO A 93 -3.23 -18.74 9.60
CA PRO A 93 -3.20 -20.16 9.26
C PRO A 93 -1.79 -20.76 9.44
N ASN A 94 -1.67 -21.74 10.35
CA ASN A 94 -0.57 -22.69 10.40
C ASN A 94 -0.90 -23.86 9.46
N LEU A 95 -0.03 -24.11 8.49
CA LEU A 95 -0.25 -25.01 7.38
C LEU A 95 0.53 -26.30 7.59
N LYS A 96 -0.15 -27.37 8.02
CA LYS A 96 0.47 -28.69 8.07
C LYS A 96 0.24 -29.40 6.74
N SER A 97 1.20 -29.26 5.85
CA SER A 97 1.22 -30.03 4.61
C SER A 97 1.83 -31.41 4.89
N GLY A 98 1.05 -32.47 4.69
CA GLY A 98 1.62 -33.81 4.52
C GLY A 98 2.09 -33.92 3.08
N ASP A 99 3.41 -33.99 2.88
CA ASP A 99 4.12 -34.26 1.62
C ASP A 99 4.17 -33.15 0.54
N TYR A 100 3.75 -31.90 0.81
CA TYR A 100 3.86 -30.81 -0.17
C TYR A 100 5.05 -29.89 0.10
N TYR A 101 5.80 -29.57 -0.96
CA TYR A 101 6.95 -28.68 -0.87
C TYR A 101 6.76 -27.44 -1.73
N LEU A 102 7.34 -26.33 -1.25
CA LEU A 102 7.29 -25.02 -1.85
C LEU A 102 8.70 -24.47 -2.08
N ASN A 103 8.85 -23.59 -3.06
CA ASN A 103 10.01 -22.72 -3.17
C ASN A 103 9.64 -21.39 -3.85
N LEU A 104 9.82 -20.29 -3.12
CA LEU A 104 9.43 -18.95 -3.59
C LEU A 104 10.16 -18.53 -4.87
N SER A 105 11.44 -18.91 -5.02
CA SER A 105 12.25 -18.61 -6.21
C SER A 105 11.72 -19.33 -7.44
N TYR A 106 11.40 -20.61 -7.28
CA TYR A 106 10.80 -21.42 -8.34
C TYR A 106 9.44 -20.86 -8.80
N ASP A 107 8.57 -20.50 -7.85
CA ASP A 107 7.24 -19.96 -8.15
C ASP A 107 7.28 -18.61 -8.87
N CYS A 108 8.28 -17.77 -8.57
CA CYS A 108 8.48 -16.48 -9.22
C CYS A 108 9.12 -16.59 -10.61
N LEU A 109 10.02 -17.56 -10.81
CA LEU A 109 10.93 -17.57 -11.97
C LEU A 109 10.70 -18.79 -12.86
N ASP A 110 11.08 -19.97 -12.39
CA ASP A 110 11.06 -21.22 -13.15
C ASP A 110 9.64 -21.56 -13.63
N ALA A 111 8.63 -21.36 -12.78
CA ALA A 111 7.23 -21.60 -13.12
C ALA A 111 6.73 -20.70 -14.27
N ASN A 112 7.26 -19.47 -14.39
CA ASN A 112 6.91 -18.57 -15.48
C ASN A 112 7.63 -18.94 -16.78
N LEU A 113 8.91 -19.33 -16.69
CA LEU A 113 9.65 -19.80 -17.86
C LEU A 113 8.96 -21.00 -18.53
N LEU A 114 8.35 -21.90 -17.75
CA LEU A 114 7.60 -23.05 -18.27
C LEU A 114 6.33 -22.67 -19.04
N LYS A 115 5.74 -21.51 -18.75
CA LYS A 115 4.52 -21.03 -19.43
C LYS A 115 4.80 -20.43 -20.80
N ASN A 116 6.08 -20.27 -21.20
CA ASN A 116 6.50 -19.71 -22.49
C ASN A 116 5.96 -18.28 -22.76
N GLN A 117 5.62 -17.52 -21.71
CA GLN A 117 5.22 -16.11 -21.81
C GLN A 117 6.49 -15.26 -21.58
N ASN A 118 7.10 -14.80 -22.67
CA ASN A 118 8.38 -14.07 -22.65
C ASN A 118 8.25 -12.58 -22.26
N ASP A 119 7.08 -12.14 -21.80
CA ASP A 119 6.78 -10.71 -21.64
C ASP A 119 7.00 -10.18 -20.21
N CYS A 120 7.11 -11.04 -19.20
CA CYS A 120 7.41 -10.58 -17.84
C CYS A 120 8.85 -10.04 -17.75
N ARG A 121 8.97 -8.81 -17.24
CA ARG A 121 10.22 -8.05 -17.14
C ARG A 121 10.39 -7.45 -15.75
N PHE A 122 11.63 -7.24 -15.36
CA PHE A 122 11.98 -6.46 -14.20
C PHE A 122 12.62 -5.16 -14.67
N PHE A 123 12.05 -4.04 -14.25
CA PHE A 123 12.55 -2.70 -14.48
C PHE A 123 13.08 -2.12 -13.17
N TRP A 124 14.21 -1.45 -13.26
CA TRP A 124 14.77 -0.68 -12.16
C TRP A 124 15.19 0.70 -12.65
N GLU A 125 14.69 1.73 -11.98
CA GLU A 125 15.07 3.13 -12.21
C GLU A 125 15.95 3.60 -11.05
N GLY A 126 17.21 3.89 -11.35
CA GLY A 126 18.19 4.39 -10.39
C GLY A 126 17.91 5.82 -9.93
N SER A 127 18.64 6.23 -8.90
CA SER A 127 18.52 7.56 -8.29
C SER A 127 19.15 8.69 -9.12
N TYR A 128 19.77 8.37 -10.27
CA TYR A 128 20.60 9.28 -11.06
C TYR A 128 19.95 9.69 -12.38
N VAL A 129 19.81 11.00 -12.59
CA VAL A 129 19.31 11.60 -13.83
C VAL A 129 20.20 12.80 -14.21
N ASP A 130 21.16 12.62 -15.12
CA ASP A 130 22.00 13.70 -15.70
C ASP A 130 21.63 14.01 -17.15
N GLY A 131 20.44 13.61 -17.62
CA GLY A 131 19.97 13.86 -19.00
C GLY A 131 20.87 13.28 -20.12
N ARG A 132 21.99 12.62 -19.78
CA ARG A 132 23.02 12.06 -20.67
C ARG A 132 23.36 10.62 -20.34
N VAL A 133 23.21 10.22 -19.08
CA VAL A 133 23.37 8.84 -18.61
C VAL A 133 22.13 8.48 -17.82
N TYR A 134 21.43 7.45 -18.30
CA TYR A 134 20.25 6.87 -17.66
C TYR A 134 20.74 5.72 -16.77
N ASP A 135 20.55 5.84 -15.45
CA ASP A 135 20.85 4.77 -14.51
C ASP A 135 19.63 3.86 -14.43
N GLN A 136 19.50 2.97 -15.40
CA GLN A 136 18.32 2.14 -15.61
C GLN A 136 18.72 0.71 -15.90
N MET A 137 17.90 -0.23 -15.48
CA MET A 137 18.08 -1.63 -15.79
C MET A 137 16.76 -2.26 -16.22
N GLU A 138 16.84 -3.07 -17.26
CA GLU A 138 15.76 -3.94 -17.69
C GLU A 138 16.28 -5.37 -17.77
N MET A 139 15.55 -6.30 -17.18
CA MET A 139 15.84 -7.72 -17.26
C MET A 139 14.60 -8.49 -17.69
N SER A 140 14.75 -9.34 -18.71
CA SER A 140 13.75 -10.37 -18.99
C SER A 140 13.68 -11.35 -17.81
N ILE A 141 12.55 -12.04 -17.65
CA ILE A 141 12.41 -13.12 -16.67
C ILE A 141 13.53 -14.17 -16.80
N LYS A 142 13.96 -14.48 -18.04
CA LYS A 142 15.08 -15.39 -18.31
C LYS A 142 16.41 -14.87 -17.77
N THR A 143 16.69 -13.58 -17.99
CA THR A 143 17.88 -12.93 -17.44
C THR A 143 17.84 -12.95 -15.92
N MET A 144 16.68 -12.62 -15.32
CA MET A 144 16.47 -12.69 -13.87
C MET A 144 16.74 -14.09 -13.33
N THR A 145 16.23 -15.15 -13.97
CA THR A 145 16.50 -16.54 -13.55
C THR A 145 18.00 -16.87 -13.59
N ILE A 146 18.71 -16.46 -14.63
CA ILE A 146 20.17 -16.70 -14.75
C ILE A 146 20.92 -16.03 -13.60
N VAL A 147 20.66 -14.74 -13.35
CA VAL A 147 21.38 -14.01 -12.30
C VAL A 147 20.98 -14.47 -10.89
N VAL A 148 19.73 -14.88 -10.68
CA VAL A 148 19.28 -15.49 -9.41
C VAL A 148 19.95 -16.83 -9.17
N ASN A 149 20.08 -17.67 -10.21
CA ASN A 149 20.80 -18.94 -10.10
C ASN A 149 22.27 -18.73 -9.78
N LYS A 150 22.93 -17.80 -10.47
CA LYS A 150 24.31 -17.40 -10.16
C LYS A 150 24.42 -16.94 -8.71
N CYS A 151 23.55 -16.02 -8.27
CA CYS A 151 23.52 -15.54 -6.88
C CYS A 151 23.34 -16.69 -5.87
N GLY A 152 22.43 -17.63 -6.12
CA GLY A 152 22.27 -18.82 -5.29
C GLY A 152 23.54 -19.67 -5.25
N ASN A 153 24.22 -19.87 -6.37
CA ASN A 153 25.49 -20.59 -6.40
C ASN A 153 26.62 -19.84 -5.66
N ILE A 154 26.67 -18.52 -5.74
CA ILE A 154 27.62 -17.69 -4.97
C ILE A 154 27.39 -17.89 -3.47
N LEU A 155 26.14 -17.75 -3.01
CA LEU A 155 25.80 -17.96 -1.60
C LEU A 155 26.16 -19.39 -1.14
N ARG A 156 25.89 -20.41 -1.98
CA ARG A 156 26.28 -21.80 -1.70
C ARG A 156 27.80 -21.97 -1.62
N ASN A 157 28.56 -21.35 -2.52
CA ASN A 157 30.03 -21.36 -2.49
C ASN A 157 30.59 -20.64 -1.26
N MET A 158 29.88 -19.61 -0.79
CA MET A 158 30.13 -18.96 0.50
C MET A 158 29.71 -19.83 1.69
N GLY A 159 29.12 -21.01 1.48
CA GLY A 159 28.78 -21.98 2.53
C GLY A 159 27.34 -21.91 3.02
N ALA A 160 26.48 -21.10 2.39
CA ALA A 160 25.06 -21.05 2.73
C ALA A 160 24.36 -22.38 2.38
N THR A 161 23.58 -22.89 3.32
CA THR A 161 22.77 -24.09 3.18
C THR A 161 21.32 -23.80 3.61
N LYS A 162 20.43 -24.80 3.51
CA LYS A 162 19.06 -24.68 4.01
C LYS A 162 19.07 -24.25 5.49
N GLY A 163 18.40 -23.14 5.80
CA GLY A 163 18.34 -22.56 7.14
C GLY A 163 19.49 -21.63 7.53
N SER A 164 20.55 -21.49 6.72
CA SER A 164 21.62 -20.51 6.97
C SER A 164 21.06 -19.08 7.03
N SER A 165 21.51 -18.29 8.01
CA SER A 165 21.08 -16.89 8.18
C SER A 165 21.76 -15.97 7.16
N VAL A 166 20.97 -15.39 6.25
CA VAL A 166 21.42 -14.45 5.22
C VAL A 166 20.78 -13.09 5.46
N LEU A 167 21.59 -12.09 5.78
CA LEU A 167 21.13 -10.72 6.02
C LEU A 167 21.35 -9.85 4.77
N LEU A 168 20.28 -9.25 4.27
CA LEU A 168 20.31 -8.32 3.16
C LEU A 168 20.27 -6.89 3.72
N TYR A 169 21.42 -6.21 3.75
CA TYR A 169 21.53 -4.81 4.17
C TYR A 169 21.73 -3.90 2.96
N MET A 170 20.62 -3.53 2.32
CA MET A 170 20.64 -2.83 1.04
C MET A 170 19.35 -2.02 0.82
N PRO A 171 19.39 -0.93 0.04
CA PRO A 171 18.20 -0.18 -0.36
C PRO A 171 17.49 -0.86 -1.55
N SER A 172 16.46 -0.22 -2.12
CA SER A 172 15.72 -0.65 -3.32
C SER A 172 16.55 -0.62 -4.62
N VAL A 173 17.68 -1.32 -4.66
CA VAL A 173 18.54 -1.50 -5.83
C VAL A 173 18.15 -2.72 -6.66
N ALA A 174 18.58 -2.74 -7.92
CA ALA A 174 18.39 -3.85 -8.86
C ALA A 174 18.78 -5.24 -8.32
N GLN A 175 19.80 -5.31 -7.47
CA GLN A 175 20.31 -6.56 -6.91
C GLN A 175 19.45 -7.10 -5.76
N LEU A 176 18.58 -6.30 -5.16
CA LEU A 176 17.74 -6.73 -4.03
C LEU A 176 16.87 -7.95 -4.37
N PRO A 177 16.03 -7.94 -5.42
CA PRO A 177 15.26 -9.13 -5.80
C PRO A 177 16.15 -10.31 -6.19
N ILE A 178 17.35 -10.06 -6.75
CA ILE A 178 18.29 -11.11 -7.13
C ILE A 178 18.80 -11.85 -5.88
N ALA A 179 19.25 -11.10 -4.87
CA ALA A 179 19.76 -11.65 -3.62
C ALA A 179 18.65 -12.33 -2.80
N LEU A 180 17.47 -11.70 -2.73
CA LEU A 180 16.28 -12.24 -2.06
C LEU A 180 15.88 -13.60 -2.66
N LEU A 181 15.68 -13.66 -3.98
CA LEU A 181 15.28 -14.89 -4.67
C LEU A 181 16.40 -15.93 -4.71
N GLY A 182 17.67 -15.50 -4.72
CA GLY A 182 18.84 -16.38 -4.67
C GLY A 182 18.96 -17.09 -3.32
N ALA A 183 18.78 -16.37 -2.22
CA ALA A 183 18.77 -16.93 -0.87
C ALA A 183 17.53 -17.82 -0.65
N ALA A 184 16.34 -17.38 -1.09
CA ALA A 184 15.11 -18.18 -1.02
C ALA A 184 15.21 -19.47 -1.86
N ARG A 185 15.99 -19.47 -2.96
CA ARG A 185 16.22 -20.67 -3.78
C ARG A 185 16.97 -21.76 -3.02
N LEU A 186 17.89 -21.38 -2.14
CA LEU A 186 18.65 -22.29 -1.28
C LEU A 186 17.90 -22.68 0.01
N GLY A 187 16.72 -22.10 0.26
CA GLY A 187 16.04 -22.27 1.53
C GLY A 187 16.75 -21.58 2.71
N CYS A 188 17.54 -20.53 2.45
CA CYS A 188 18.17 -19.74 3.49
C CYS A 188 17.14 -18.91 4.27
N PHE A 189 17.45 -18.62 5.53
CA PHE A 189 16.64 -17.77 6.38
C PHE A 189 17.06 -16.30 6.18
N VAL A 190 16.21 -15.52 5.52
CA VAL A 190 16.54 -14.17 5.05
C VAL A 190 16.03 -13.10 6.01
N THR A 191 16.93 -12.24 6.45
CA THR A 191 16.61 -11.02 7.18
C THR A 191 16.86 -9.82 6.28
N PHE A 192 15.84 -9.03 5.97
CA PHE A 192 16.00 -7.81 5.18
C PHE A 192 16.02 -6.57 6.07
N ILE A 193 17.07 -5.76 5.94
CA ILE A 193 17.21 -4.47 6.61
C ILE A 193 17.40 -3.42 5.53
N ASN A 194 16.39 -2.56 5.32
CA ASN A 194 16.46 -1.51 4.31
C ASN A 194 17.49 -0.45 4.71
N ALA A 195 18.59 -0.36 3.96
CA ALA A 195 19.69 0.56 4.25
C ALA A 195 19.32 2.05 4.07
N SER A 196 18.32 2.37 3.24
CA SER A 196 17.79 3.75 3.11
C SER A 196 17.13 4.23 4.40
N VAL A 197 16.58 3.29 5.18
CA VAL A 197 15.92 3.59 6.45
C VAL A 197 16.91 3.54 7.61
N HIS A 198 17.62 2.43 7.76
CA HIS A 198 18.46 2.17 8.94
C HIS A 198 19.92 2.45 8.63
N HIS A 199 20.40 3.60 9.10
CA HIS A 199 21.77 4.08 8.88
C HIS A 199 22.44 4.55 10.18
N ASP A 200 21.81 4.24 11.32
CA ASP A 200 22.34 4.50 12.65
C ASP A 200 23.13 3.28 13.15
N LEU A 201 24.32 3.53 13.68
CA LEU A 201 25.26 2.49 14.07
C LEU A 201 24.74 1.66 15.25
N ASP A 202 24.16 2.31 16.26
CA ASP A 202 23.68 1.61 17.47
C ASP A 202 22.46 0.75 17.18
N THR A 203 21.57 1.25 16.33
CA THR A 203 20.44 0.47 15.80
C THR A 203 20.92 -0.78 15.06
N LEU A 204 21.89 -0.65 14.15
CA LEU A 204 22.38 -1.79 13.37
C LEU A 204 23.12 -2.82 14.22
N LYS A 205 23.84 -2.40 15.27
CA LYS A 205 24.44 -3.33 16.24
C LYS A 205 23.39 -4.24 16.86
N GLN A 206 22.31 -3.66 17.37
CA GLN A 206 21.22 -4.42 17.97
C GLN A 206 20.59 -5.38 16.96
N LEU A 207 20.31 -4.90 15.75
CA LEU A 207 19.71 -5.72 14.69
C LEU A 207 20.63 -6.87 14.25
N PHE A 208 21.93 -6.63 14.04
CA PHE A 208 22.87 -7.66 13.60
C PHE A 208 23.17 -8.66 14.72
N LYS A 209 23.20 -8.20 15.98
CA LYS A 209 23.33 -9.09 17.14
C LYS A 209 22.13 -10.01 17.30
N LEU A 210 20.91 -9.52 17.00
CA LEU A 210 19.70 -10.33 17.05
C LEU A 210 19.52 -11.25 15.82
N ALA A 211 19.95 -10.80 14.63
CA ALA A 211 19.83 -11.55 13.39
C ALA A 211 20.90 -12.65 13.23
N GLU A 212 22.02 -12.54 13.96
CA GLU A 212 23.17 -13.46 13.93
C GLU A 212 23.50 -13.97 12.51
N PRO A 213 23.80 -13.07 11.55
CA PRO A 213 23.97 -13.47 10.16
C PRO A 213 25.23 -14.31 9.95
N GLU A 214 25.11 -15.36 9.13
CA GLU A 214 26.27 -16.10 8.61
C GLU A 214 26.83 -15.44 7.36
N THR A 215 25.94 -14.86 6.54
CA THR A 215 26.28 -14.11 5.32
C THR A 215 25.54 -12.78 5.30
N ILE A 216 26.24 -11.71 4.93
CA ILE A 216 25.68 -10.37 4.73
C ILE A 216 25.84 -9.98 3.27
N VAL A 217 24.76 -9.55 2.61
CA VAL A 217 24.81 -8.92 1.29
C VAL A 217 24.62 -7.42 1.47
N THR A 218 25.55 -6.61 0.96
CA THR A 218 25.53 -5.14 1.14
C THR A 218 26.15 -4.43 -0.07
N LEU A 219 26.03 -3.11 -0.11
CA LEU A 219 26.66 -2.25 -1.10
C LEU A 219 27.98 -1.65 -0.57
N ASP A 220 28.88 -1.25 -1.45
CA ASP A 220 30.00 -0.35 -1.11
C ASP A 220 29.51 0.98 -0.52
N GLY A 221 28.48 1.56 -1.12
CA GLY A 221 27.74 2.73 -0.68
C GLY A 221 26.59 3.06 -1.62
N PHE A 222 25.73 4.00 -1.23
CA PHE A 222 24.61 4.46 -2.06
C PHE A 222 24.28 5.92 -1.77
N PHE A 223 23.59 6.58 -2.70
CA PHE A 223 23.14 7.96 -2.49
C PHE A 223 21.72 7.99 -1.91
N LEU A 224 21.58 8.63 -0.76
CA LEU A 224 20.28 9.01 -0.21
C LEU A 224 20.08 10.51 -0.44
N GLY A 225 19.34 10.84 -1.51
CA GLY A 225 19.29 12.22 -2.00
C GLY A 225 20.67 12.66 -2.49
N ASP A 226 21.22 13.74 -1.92
CA ASP A 226 22.56 14.25 -2.26
C ASP A 226 23.68 13.70 -1.37
N THR A 227 23.32 12.91 -0.35
CA THR A 227 24.27 12.42 0.65
C THR A 227 24.70 11.00 0.32
N ILE A 228 26.01 10.75 0.32
CA ILE A 228 26.56 9.40 0.23
C ILE A 228 26.43 8.69 1.58
N LYS A 229 25.97 7.44 1.55
CA LYS A 229 25.93 6.52 2.68
C LYS A 229 26.92 5.38 2.41
N GLU A 230 27.93 5.24 3.25
CA GLU A 230 29.00 4.24 3.14
C GLU A 230 28.57 2.91 3.80
N SER A 231 27.65 2.16 3.17
CA SER A 231 27.05 0.95 3.76
C SER A 231 28.06 -0.12 4.16
N LYS A 232 29.07 -0.41 3.34
CA LYS A 232 30.10 -1.42 3.67
C LYS A 232 30.91 -1.04 4.91
N LYS A 233 31.26 0.25 5.04
CA LYS A 233 32.00 0.76 6.21
C LYS A 233 31.17 0.66 7.48
N LEU A 234 29.88 0.92 7.39
CA LEU A 234 28.95 0.77 8.51
C LEU A 234 28.82 -0.71 8.92
N VAL A 235 28.69 -1.61 7.95
CA VAL A 235 28.70 -3.07 8.19
C VAL A 235 30.00 -3.51 8.87
N ASP A 236 31.16 -3.06 8.40
CA ASP A 236 32.45 -3.40 9.02
C ASP A 236 32.56 -2.90 10.46
N GLN A 237 32.07 -1.69 10.75
CA GLN A 237 32.01 -1.16 12.11
C GLN A 237 31.12 -2.01 13.01
N VAL A 238 29.92 -2.37 12.55
CA VAL A 238 28.99 -3.21 13.31
C VAL A 238 29.57 -4.61 13.56
N VAL A 239 30.14 -5.24 12.54
CA VAL A 239 30.78 -6.56 12.66
C VAL A 239 31.98 -6.51 13.60
N PHE A 240 32.81 -5.46 13.49
CA PHE A 240 33.94 -5.29 14.39
C PHE A 240 33.51 -5.12 15.85
N GLU A 241 32.49 -4.31 16.11
CA GLU A 241 31.99 -4.11 17.48
C GLU A 241 31.28 -5.34 18.04
N ASN A 242 30.60 -6.13 17.20
CA ASN A 242 29.97 -7.39 17.64
C ASN A 242 31.00 -8.50 17.92
N ILE A 243 32.23 -8.40 17.42
CA ILE A 243 33.35 -9.29 17.80
C ILE A 243 33.83 -8.97 19.23
N LEU A 244 33.58 -7.76 19.75
CA LEU A 244 33.98 -7.37 21.09
C LEU A 244 32.93 -7.82 22.12
N LYS A 245 33.37 -8.26 23.29
CA LYS A 245 32.49 -8.52 24.44
C LYS A 245 31.88 -7.21 24.94
N ASP A 246 30.85 -7.31 25.80
CA ASP A 246 30.15 -6.16 26.38
C ASP A 246 31.07 -5.16 27.13
N ASN A 247 32.29 -5.56 27.50
CA ASN A 247 33.30 -4.70 28.11
C ASN A 247 34.17 -3.91 27.10
N GLY A 248 33.97 -4.10 25.79
CA GLY A 248 34.56 -3.31 24.70
C GLY A 248 36.05 -3.55 24.41
N GLU A 249 36.72 -4.41 25.17
CA GLU A 249 38.17 -4.63 25.06
C GLU A 249 38.57 -6.09 24.78
N GLU A 250 37.71 -7.06 25.13
CA GLU A 250 37.96 -8.47 24.90
C GLU A 250 37.24 -8.98 23.65
N VAL A 251 37.87 -9.91 22.92
CA VAL A 251 37.25 -10.60 21.78
C VAL A 251 36.33 -11.71 22.27
N ASP A 252 35.10 -11.79 21.74
CA ASP A 252 34.23 -12.94 21.90
C ASP A 252 34.69 -14.08 20.98
N GLU A 253 35.34 -15.09 21.58
CA GLU A 253 35.86 -16.25 20.84
C GLU A 253 34.75 -17.10 20.19
N ASN A 254 33.49 -16.94 20.61
CA ASN A 254 32.36 -17.66 20.01
C ASN A 254 31.77 -16.93 18.80
N TYR A 255 32.12 -15.65 18.59
CA TYR A 255 31.57 -14.88 17.48
C TYR A 255 32.15 -15.37 16.15
N VAL A 256 31.30 -15.96 15.31
CA VAL A 256 31.67 -16.33 13.96
C VAL A 256 31.46 -15.12 13.06
N ARG A 257 32.56 -14.58 12.53
CA ARG A 257 32.49 -13.43 11.62
C ARG A 257 31.70 -13.79 10.35
N PRO A 258 30.66 -13.01 9.98
CA PRO A 258 29.91 -13.24 8.76
C PRO A 258 30.79 -13.05 7.52
N LYS A 259 30.47 -13.80 6.46
CA LYS A 259 30.99 -13.51 5.12
C LYS A 259 30.17 -12.37 4.50
N ILE A 260 30.83 -11.45 3.81
CA ILE A 260 30.20 -10.27 3.23
C ILE A 260 30.28 -10.35 1.71
N LEU A 261 29.14 -10.43 1.03
CA LEU A 261 29.05 -10.25 -0.41
C LEU A 261 28.78 -8.77 -0.71
N MET A 262 29.78 -8.09 -1.24
CA MET A 262 29.77 -6.64 -1.46
C MET A 262 29.51 -6.32 -2.93
N ILE A 263 28.45 -5.53 -3.18
CA ILE A 263 28.09 -5.02 -4.49
C ILE A 263 28.72 -3.65 -4.68
N GLN A 264 29.53 -3.51 -5.74
CA GLN A 264 30.02 -2.21 -6.17
C GLN A 264 28.88 -1.41 -6.82
N HIS A 265 28.23 -0.55 -6.05
CA HIS A 265 27.14 0.29 -6.51
C HIS A 265 27.65 1.67 -6.92
N VAL A 266 28.27 2.43 -6.02
CA VAL A 266 28.70 3.81 -6.33
C VAL A 266 30.21 4.01 -6.44
N GLY A 267 31.00 3.06 -5.95
CA GLY A 267 32.45 3.12 -5.95
C GLY A 267 33.02 3.16 -7.36
N ALA A 268 34.15 3.85 -7.51
CA ALA A 268 34.86 3.89 -8.78
C ALA A 268 35.60 2.58 -9.07
N ASP A 269 35.66 2.22 -10.34
CA ASP A 269 36.56 1.19 -10.83
C ASP A 269 38.02 1.63 -10.58
N PRO A 270 38.82 0.88 -9.80
CA PRO A 270 40.20 1.24 -9.48
C PRO A 270 41.09 1.38 -10.71
N GLU A 271 40.75 0.71 -11.82
CA GLU A 271 41.53 0.74 -13.06
C GLU A 271 41.22 1.97 -13.92
N LYS A 272 40.13 2.70 -13.62
CA LYS A 272 39.71 3.88 -14.38
C LYS A 272 40.11 5.15 -13.61
N PRO A 273 40.97 6.02 -14.15
CA PRO A 273 41.34 7.26 -13.48
C PRO A 273 40.13 8.20 -13.33
N PRO A 274 40.11 9.07 -12.29
CA PRO A 274 39.03 10.03 -12.12
C PRO A 274 38.94 10.99 -13.31
N PRO A 275 37.73 11.31 -13.80
CA PRO A 275 37.55 12.30 -14.85
C PRO A 275 37.97 13.69 -14.35
N THR A 276 38.41 14.54 -15.26
CA THR A 276 38.81 15.94 -14.97
C THR A 276 37.69 16.75 -14.31
N PHE A 277 36.44 16.34 -14.53
CA PHE A 277 35.25 16.85 -13.86
C PHE A 277 34.56 15.71 -13.12
N GLN A 278 34.57 15.77 -11.79
CA GLN A 278 33.91 14.77 -10.96
C GLN A 278 32.40 15.02 -10.95
N LEU A 279 31.63 14.08 -11.49
CA LEU A 279 30.19 14.10 -11.38
C LEU A 279 29.81 14.06 -9.89
N LYS A 280 28.77 14.81 -9.50
CA LYS A 280 28.31 14.84 -8.11
C LYS A 280 27.76 13.50 -7.63
N LYS A 281 27.44 12.57 -8.54
CA LYS A 281 26.89 11.24 -8.25
C LYS A 281 27.31 10.24 -9.34
N ARG A 282 27.83 9.09 -8.91
CA ARG A 282 28.30 7.86 -9.62
C ARG A 282 29.17 8.01 -10.89
N PRO A 283 30.35 7.34 -10.97
CA PRO A 283 31.10 6.74 -9.88
C PRO A 283 31.65 7.82 -8.92
N PHE A 284 31.53 7.57 -7.62
CA PHE A 284 32.04 8.46 -6.58
C PHE A 284 33.48 8.07 -6.21
N TYR A 285 34.45 8.66 -6.91
CA TYR A 285 35.89 8.44 -6.67
C TYR A 285 36.38 8.80 -5.26
N GLY A 286 35.59 9.55 -4.48
CA GLY A 286 35.91 9.86 -3.08
C GLY A 286 35.56 8.73 -2.10
N LEU A 287 34.90 7.67 -2.56
CA LEU A 287 34.56 6.53 -1.71
C LEU A 287 35.79 5.63 -1.52
N ASN A 288 36.20 5.46 -0.26
CA ASN A 288 37.21 4.47 0.10
C ASN A 288 36.52 3.32 0.85
N VAL A 289 36.49 2.13 0.23
CA VAL A 289 35.80 0.97 0.81
C VAL A 289 36.81 -0.03 1.35
N PRO A 290 36.81 -0.30 2.66
CA PRO A 290 37.65 -1.34 3.24
C PRO A 290 37.22 -2.73 2.72
N PHE A 291 38.22 -3.56 2.40
CA PHE A 291 38.03 -4.92 1.93
C PHE A 291 38.91 -5.88 2.74
N ASN A 292 38.29 -6.90 3.32
CA ASN A 292 38.90 -7.88 4.21
C ASN A 292 39.01 -9.24 3.51
N PRO A 293 40.20 -9.61 3.00
CA PRO A 293 40.39 -10.87 2.30
C PRO A 293 39.94 -12.07 3.14
N GLY A 294 39.20 -13.00 2.51
CA GLY A 294 38.68 -14.22 3.15
C GLY A 294 37.28 -14.07 3.77
N PHE A 295 36.88 -12.85 4.14
CA PHE A 295 35.54 -12.54 4.64
C PHE A 295 34.71 -11.76 3.63
N ASP A 296 35.33 -10.87 2.88
CA ASP A 296 34.67 -10.04 1.88
C ASP A 296 34.85 -10.64 0.49
N TYR A 297 33.77 -10.68 -0.28
CA TYR A 297 33.66 -11.21 -1.64
C TYR A 297 33.03 -10.12 -2.52
N LYS A 298 33.55 -9.94 -3.73
CA LYS A 298 33.01 -8.93 -4.65
C LYS A 298 31.97 -9.53 -5.56
N TRP A 299 30.79 -8.92 -5.60
CA TRP A 299 29.65 -9.42 -6.36
C TRP A 299 29.94 -9.63 -7.85
N ASP A 300 30.65 -8.72 -8.49
CA ASP A 300 30.96 -8.75 -9.92
C ASP A 300 31.93 -9.88 -10.30
N GLU A 301 33.00 -10.06 -9.52
CA GLU A 301 33.95 -11.16 -9.68
C GLU A 301 33.24 -12.52 -9.48
N GLU A 302 32.47 -12.66 -8.40
CA GLU A 302 31.72 -13.89 -8.10
C GLU A 302 30.64 -14.20 -9.15
N MET A 303 29.93 -13.17 -9.66
CA MET A 303 28.92 -13.33 -10.71
C MET A 303 29.52 -13.75 -12.06
N ALA A 304 30.74 -13.34 -12.37
CA ALA A 304 31.42 -13.74 -13.59
C ALA A 304 31.67 -15.26 -13.62
N ASP A 305 32.11 -15.81 -12.48
CA ASP A 305 32.55 -17.20 -12.36
C ASP A 305 31.43 -18.19 -11.99
N ALA A 306 30.34 -17.73 -11.37
CA ALA A 306 29.25 -18.60 -10.91
C ALA A 306 28.49 -19.29 -12.06
N ASP A 307 28.10 -20.56 -11.84
CA ASP A 307 27.27 -21.34 -12.76
C ASP A 307 25.84 -20.75 -12.85
N ASP A 308 25.21 -20.84 -14.02
CA ASP A 308 23.86 -20.29 -14.28
C ASP A 308 22.71 -21.27 -13.97
N ARG A 309 23.03 -22.46 -13.46
CA ARG A 309 22.08 -23.47 -12.97
C ARG A 309 22.26 -23.66 -11.48
N CYS A 310 21.19 -23.39 -10.74
CA CYS A 310 21.12 -23.61 -9.32
C CYS A 310 19.91 -24.51 -9.04
N GLU A 311 20.13 -25.68 -8.46
CA GLU A 311 19.03 -26.53 -8.03
C GLU A 311 18.26 -25.88 -6.88
N VAL A 312 16.95 -26.14 -6.87
CA VAL A 312 16.02 -25.59 -5.88
C VAL A 312 16.02 -26.45 -4.63
N GLU A 313 16.11 -25.82 -3.47
CA GLU A 313 15.85 -26.46 -2.20
C GLU A 313 14.34 -26.47 -1.92
N TRP A 314 13.77 -27.66 -1.78
CA TRP A 314 12.35 -27.85 -1.52
C TRP A 314 12.07 -27.71 -0.02
N MET A 315 11.18 -26.78 0.33
CA MET A 315 10.89 -26.41 1.71
C MET A 315 9.51 -26.90 2.14
N ASP A 316 9.38 -27.33 3.38
CA ASP A 316 8.08 -27.55 4.01
C ASP A 316 7.35 -26.20 4.15
N SER A 317 6.01 -26.20 4.15
CA SER A 317 5.24 -24.96 4.32
C SER A 317 5.52 -24.27 5.65
N GLU A 318 5.93 -25.01 6.68
CA GLU A 318 6.26 -24.48 8.02
C GLU A 318 7.74 -24.13 8.19
N ASP A 319 8.59 -24.43 7.21
CA ASP A 319 10.01 -24.08 7.31
C ASP A 319 10.14 -22.54 7.34
N PRO A 320 10.93 -21.98 8.28
CA PRO A 320 11.17 -20.54 8.34
C PRO A 320 11.98 -20.09 7.12
N ILE A 321 11.57 -18.99 6.49
CA ILE A 321 12.25 -18.45 5.32
C ILE A 321 12.62 -16.99 5.46
N PHE A 322 11.75 -16.16 6.04
CA PHE A 322 11.97 -14.72 6.18
C PHE A 322 11.83 -14.29 7.64
N GLN A 323 12.54 -13.23 8.01
CA GLN A 323 12.37 -12.56 9.29
C GLN A 323 12.25 -11.07 9.09
N THR A 324 11.29 -10.46 9.78
CA THR A 324 11.19 -9.01 9.90
C THR A 324 11.36 -8.61 11.36
N PHE A 325 11.51 -7.33 11.64
CA PHE A 325 11.62 -6.84 13.00
C PHE A 325 10.73 -5.62 13.23
N ARG A 326 10.34 -5.44 14.47
CA ARG A 326 9.63 -4.24 14.94
C ARG A 326 10.11 -3.85 16.31
N ARG A 327 9.82 -2.62 16.72
CA ARG A 327 10.02 -2.18 18.10
C ARG A 327 8.82 -2.57 18.96
N ASP A 328 9.08 -3.05 20.16
CA ASP A 328 8.06 -3.29 21.17
C ASP A 328 7.68 -1.99 21.91
N GLY A 329 6.77 -2.08 22.89
CA GLY A 329 6.35 -0.92 23.69
C GLY A 329 7.46 -0.33 24.57
N ASN A 330 8.59 -1.03 24.74
CA ASN A 330 9.76 -0.56 25.47
C ASN A 330 10.84 -0.01 24.55
N GLY A 331 10.63 -0.05 23.22
CA GLY A 331 11.59 0.38 22.22
C GLY A 331 12.63 -0.67 21.82
N GLU A 332 12.53 -1.90 22.34
CA GLU A 332 13.43 -3.00 22.00
C GLU A 332 13.01 -3.68 20.68
N TYR A 333 13.99 -4.19 19.93
CA TYR A 333 13.72 -4.89 18.68
C TYR A 333 13.28 -6.32 18.93
N ILE A 334 12.11 -6.67 18.40
CA ILE A 334 11.58 -8.04 18.34
C ILE A 334 11.59 -8.49 16.89
N PHE A 335 12.21 -9.63 16.65
CA PHE A 335 12.21 -10.29 15.36
C PHE A 335 11.06 -11.29 15.27
N GLU A 336 10.41 -11.32 14.11
CA GLU A 336 9.25 -12.16 13.81
C GLU A 336 9.58 -13.04 12.59
N PRO A 337 9.74 -14.35 12.79
CA PRO A 337 9.98 -15.29 11.70
C PRO A 337 8.69 -15.63 10.96
N TYR A 338 8.80 -15.84 9.65
CA TYR A 338 7.72 -16.23 8.77
C TYR A 338 8.07 -17.48 7.98
N ALA A 339 7.10 -18.39 7.90
CA ALA A 339 7.25 -19.65 7.19
C ALA A 339 7.03 -19.49 5.69
N VAL A 340 7.63 -20.37 4.87
CA VAL A 340 7.49 -20.35 3.40
C VAL A 340 6.04 -20.32 2.95
N GLY A 341 5.19 -21.12 3.59
CA GLY A 341 3.76 -21.20 3.27
C GLY A 341 3.04 -19.88 3.47
N GLN A 342 3.37 -19.14 4.53
CA GLN A 342 2.78 -17.82 4.82
C GLN A 342 3.15 -16.79 3.75
N ILE A 343 4.45 -16.73 3.39
CA ILE A 343 4.95 -15.81 2.37
C ILE A 343 4.37 -16.11 0.99
N ALA A 344 4.41 -17.38 0.59
CA ALA A 344 3.89 -17.82 -0.72
C ALA A 344 2.41 -17.44 -0.85
N LEU A 345 1.65 -17.66 0.21
CA LEU A 345 0.23 -17.37 0.27
C LEU A 345 -0.08 -15.86 0.22
N LEU A 346 0.60 -15.05 1.03
CA LEU A 346 0.44 -13.59 1.01
C LEU A 346 0.80 -13.03 -0.36
N SER A 347 1.94 -13.44 -0.91
CA SER A 347 2.40 -13.02 -2.24
C SER A 347 1.41 -13.42 -3.33
N LYS A 348 0.79 -14.60 -3.24
CA LYS A 348 -0.22 -15.07 -4.19
C LYS A 348 -1.53 -14.29 -4.07
N LEU A 349 -1.98 -13.97 -2.86
CA LEU A 349 -3.16 -13.14 -2.64
C LEU A 349 -2.97 -11.72 -3.18
N LEU A 350 -1.77 -11.16 -3.04
CA LEU A 350 -1.42 -9.88 -3.67
C LEU A 350 -1.40 -10.03 -5.20
N ALA A 351 -0.86 -11.13 -5.72
CA ALA A 351 -0.82 -11.40 -7.16
C ALA A 351 -2.21 -11.50 -7.81
N THR A 352 -3.28 -11.86 -7.08
CA THR A 352 -4.66 -11.84 -7.63
C THR A 352 -5.25 -10.44 -7.73
N LYS A 353 -4.65 -9.45 -7.06
CA LYS A 353 -5.04 -8.04 -7.14
C LYS A 353 -4.33 -7.28 -8.26
N ILE A 354 -3.30 -7.87 -8.86
CA ILE A 354 -2.54 -7.29 -9.96
C ILE A 354 -3.26 -7.59 -11.27
N ASP A 355 -3.64 -6.54 -12.00
CA ASP A 355 -4.17 -6.67 -13.35
C ASP A 355 -3.04 -6.93 -14.34
N ARG A 356 -2.94 -8.15 -14.85
CA ARG A 356 -1.88 -8.55 -15.79
C ARG A 356 -1.97 -7.83 -17.14
N SER A 357 -3.11 -7.21 -17.45
CA SER A 357 -3.33 -6.52 -18.72
C SER A 357 -2.87 -5.05 -18.70
N ALA A 358 -2.67 -4.45 -17.53
CA ALA A 358 -2.42 -3.02 -17.36
C ALA A 358 -0.92 -2.65 -17.25
N GLY A 359 -0.04 -3.42 -17.93
CA GLY A 359 1.40 -3.12 -18.02
C GLY A 359 2.19 -3.34 -16.72
N PRO A 360 3.39 -2.73 -16.58
CA PRO A 360 4.23 -2.89 -15.39
C PRO A 360 3.58 -2.33 -14.13
N ILE A 361 3.74 -3.06 -13.01
CA ILE A 361 3.37 -2.60 -11.69
C ILE A 361 4.55 -1.89 -11.02
N TRP A 362 4.35 -0.65 -10.61
CA TRP A 362 5.36 0.12 -9.89
C TRP A 362 5.24 -0.09 -8.38
N LEU A 363 6.27 -0.69 -7.78
CA LEU A 363 6.43 -0.76 -6.32
C LEU A 363 7.15 0.48 -5.81
N LEU A 364 6.40 1.39 -5.20
CA LEU A 364 6.88 2.63 -4.61
C LEU A 364 6.83 2.53 -3.08
N ALA A 365 7.79 1.82 -2.52
CA ALA A 365 7.92 1.54 -1.10
C ALA A 365 9.40 1.37 -0.71
N ASP A 366 9.75 1.79 0.51
CA ASP A 366 11.10 1.68 1.11
C ASP A 366 10.89 1.29 2.58
N SER A 367 10.29 0.11 2.79
CA SER A 367 10.14 -0.50 4.09
C SER A 367 10.96 -1.80 4.18
N ASP A 368 10.97 -2.39 5.36
CA ASP A 368 11.65 -3.62 5.76
C ASP A 368 10.64 -4.63 6.34
N ASP A 369 9.37 -4.46 5.99
CA ASP A 369 8.27 -5.30 6.45
C ASP A 369 7.97 -6.46 5.47
N LEU A 370 7.14 -7.37 5.96
CA LEU A 370 6.76 -8.58 5.26
C LEU A 370 6.03 -8.30 3.94
N LEU A 371 5.24 -7.24 3.96
CA LEU A 371 4.39 -6.87 2.84
C LEU A 371 5.25 -6.39 1.69
N TYR A 372 6.26 -5.55 1.94
CA TYR A 372 7.18 -5.09 0.91
C TYR A 372 7.88 -6.26 0.21
N LEU A 373 8.40 -7.21 0.96
CA LEU A 373 9.00 -8.44 0.40
C LEU A 373 7.97 -9.24 -0.39
N SER A 374 6.73 -9.36 0.10
CA SER A 374 5.65 -10.07 -0.59
C SER A 374 5.22 -9.36 -1.88
N CYS A 375 5.29 -8.03 -1.95
CA CYS A 375 5.03 -7.26 -3.16
C CYS A 375 6.11 -7.47 -4.24
N ILE A 376 7.38 -7.60 -3.84
CA ILE A 376 8.47 -7.97 -4.77
C ILE A 376 8.19 -9.34 -5.40
N LEU A 377 7.65 -10.29 -4.64
CA LEU A 377 7.31 -11.64 -5.11
C LEU A 377 5.99 -11.69 -5.91
N ALA A 378 5.00 -10.87 -5.54
CA ALA A 378 3.67 -10.91 -6.12
C ALA A 378 3.67 -10.61 -7.63
N ALA A 379 4.47 -9.64 -8.06
CA ALA A 379 4.57 -9.26 -9.46
C ALA A 379 5.03 -10.44 -10.35
N PRO A 380 6.21 -11.06 -10.14
CA PRO A 380 6.58 -12.25 -10.89
C PRO A 380 5.61 -13.42 -10.66
N MET A 381 5.05 -13.65 -9.47
CA MET A 381 4.03 -14.71 -9.27
C MET A 381 2.74 -14.49 -10.07
N SER A 382 2.45 -13.24 -10.46
CA SER A 382 1.35 -12.85 -11.33
C SER A 382 1.73 -12.82 -12.82
N ASP A 383 2.98 -13.05 -13.19
CA ASP A 383 3.50 -12.87 -14.56
C ASP A 383 3.39 -11.39 -15.05
N THR A 384 3.44 -10.44 -14.12
CA THR A 384 3.36 -9.00 -14.40
C THR A 384 4.73 -8.36 -14.25
N PRO A 385 5.15 -7.47 -15.17
CA PRO A 385 6.42 -6.79 -15.03
C PRO A 385 6.49 -5.93 -13.76
N LEU A 386 7.59 -6.03 -13.01
CA LEU A 386 7.81 -5.25 -11.79
C LEU A 386 8.71 -4.05 -12.08
N LEU A 387 8.31 -2.86 -11.67
CA LEU A 387 9.15 -1.66 -11.65
C LEU A 387 9.51 -1.28 -10.21
N MET A 388 10.79 -1.15 -9.92
CA MET A 388 11.32 -0.62 -8.66
C MET A 388 12.13 0.65 -8.92
N CYS A 389 12.13 1.59 -7.98
CA CYS A 389 12.91 2.82 -8.08
C CYS A 389 13.86 2.95 -6.89
N GLU A 390 15.11 3.33 -7.17
CA GLU A 390 16.03 3.78 -6.14
C GLU A 390 15.86 5.28 -5.89
N GLY A 391 15.70 5.62 -4.61
CA GLY A 391 15.62 6.99 -4.15
C GLY A 391 14.22 7.60 -4.29
N SER A 392 14.16 8.93 -4.21
CA SER A 392 12.88 9.63 -4.13
C SER A 392 12.22 9.80 -5.51
N PRO A 393 10.91 9.56 -5.64
CA PRO A 393 10.17 9.73 -6.90
C PRO A 393 10.05 11.19 -7.34
N VAL A 394 10.40 12.15 -6.48
CA VAL A 394 10.36 13.60 -6.77
C VAL A 394 11.76 14.23 -6.81
N LYS A 395 12.80 13.42 -7.02
CA LYS A 395 14.19 13.89 -7.15
C LYS A 395 14.77 13.49 -8.50
N PRO A 396 15.37 14.41 -9.28
CA PRO A 396 15.83 15.74 -8.87
C PRO A 396 14.71 16.76 -8.63
N ASP A 397 13.58 16.60 -9.32
CA ASP A 397 12.37 17.42 -9.21
C ASP A 397 11.10 16.54 -9.36
N ALA A 398 9.93 17.12 -9.17
CA ALA A 398 8.67 16.39 -9.19
C ALA A 398 8.28 15.81 -10.56
N SER A 399 8.91 16.25 -11.66
CA SER A 399 8.63 15.70 -12.99
C SER A 399 9.06 14.24 -13.12
N ARG A 400 10.05 13.79 -12.32
CA ARG A 400 10.52 12.39 -12.33
C ARG A 400 9.38 11.38 -12.17
N PHE A 401 8.40 11.65 -11.31
CA PHE A 401 7.28 10.75 -11.11
C PHE A 401 6.53 10.50 -12.43
N PHE A 402 6.21 11.57 -13.15
CA PHE A 402 5.50 11.51 -14.43
C PHE A 402 6.38 10.93 -15.55
N ASP A 403 7.67 11.28 -15.57
CA ASP A 403 8.63 10.69 -16.51
C ASP A 403 8.70 9.17 -16.37
N VAL A 404 8.65 8.65 -15.13
CA VAL A 404 8.64 7.21 -14.86
C VAL A 404 7.32 6.58 -15.33
N LEU A 405 6.18 7.21 -15.06
CA LEU A 405 4.88 6.73 -15.57
C LEU A 405 4.89 6.59 -17.09
N ASP A 406 5.29 7.65 -17.79
CA ASP A 406 5.26 7.71 -19.25
C ASP A 406 6.30 6.78 -19.87
N ARG A 407 7.52 6.72 -19.31
CA ARG A 407 8.62 5.92 -19.87
C ARG A 407 8.34 4.44 -19.83
N TYR A 408 7.77 3.94 -18.73
CA TYR A 408 7.50 2.52 -18.53
C TYR A 408 6.04 2.15 -18.81
N ASN A 409 5.20 3.10 -19.22
CA ASN A 409 3.76 2.92 -19.41
C ASN A 409 3.11 2.27 -18.17
N VAL A 410 3.36 2.85 -17.00
CA VAL A 410 2.86 2.34 -15.72
C VAL A 410 1.37 2.68 -15.59
N GLU A 411 0.55 1.66 -15.38
CA GLU A 411 -0.89 1.84 -15.12
C GLU A 411 -1.29 1.33 -13.73
N GLN A 412 -0.37 0.71 -12.98
CA GLN A 412 -0.64 0.22 -11.63
C GLN A 412 0.50 0.56 -10.67
N ILE A 413 0.15 0.98 -9.46
CA ILE A 413 1.12 1.28 -8.39
C ILE A 413 0.72 0.57 -7.09
N ILE A 414 1.71 -0.04 -6.43
CA ILE A 414 1.67 -0.32 -4.99
C ILE A 414 2.52 0.76 -4.32
N ILE A 415 1.91 1.58 -3.47
CA ILE A 415 2.58 2.73 -2.86
C ILE A 415 2.53 2.64 -1.34
N ALA A 416 3.63 2.89 -0.66
CA ALA A 416 3.63 2.99 0.80
C ALA A 416 3.18 4.38 1.25
N GLU A 417 2.53 4.47 2.42
CA GLU A 417 1.92 5.71 2.90
C GLU A 417 2.92 6.87 3.01
N GLU A 418 4.18 6.58 3.34
CA GLU A 418 5.25 7.58 3.37
C GLU A 418 5.49 8.25 2.02
N TYR A 419 5.40 7.51 0.91
CA TYR A 419 5.54 8.06 -0.43
C TYR A 419 4.31 8.83 -0.84
N THR A 420 3.13 8.35 -0.48
CA THR A 420 1.88 9.10 -0.66
C THR A 420 1.99 10.46 0.03
N ARG A 421 2.39 10.49 1.31
CA ARG A 421 2.59 11.74 2.06
C ARG A 421 3.69 12.62 1.44
N LEU A 422 4.77 12.04 0.93
CA LEU A 422 5.86 12.76 0.28
C LEU A 422 5.41 13.43 -1.02
N LEU A 423 4.68 12.72 -1.87
CA LEU A 423 4.09 13.27 -3.10
C LEU A 423 3.10 14.38 -2.75
N MET A 424 2.24 14.12 -1.77
CA MET A 424 1.20 15.07 -1.36
C MET A 424 1.73 16.34 -0.69
N ARG A 425 2.92 16.34 -0.11
CA ARG A 425 3.54 17.55 0.46
C ARG A 425 4.35 18.35 -0.55
N ASN A 426 4.59 17.82 -1.75
CA ASN A 426 5.39 18.48 -2.76
C ASN A 426 4.50 19.38 -3.64
N GLU A 427 4.63 20.70 -3.49
CA GLU A 427 3.83 21.70 -4.23
C GLU A 427 4.02 21.59 -5.75
N GLU A 428 5.24 21.32 -6.21
CA GLU A 428 5.55 21.14 -7.63
C GLU A 428 4.83 19.91 -8.20
N PHE A 429 4.84 18.80 -7.45
CA PHE A 429 4.08 17.60 -7.79
C PHE A 429 2.59 17.90 -7.88
N GLN A 430 2.01 18.58 -6.90
CA GLN A 430 0.58 18.94 -6.92
C GLN A 430 0.21 19.79 -8.15
N HIS A 431 1.05 20.78 -8.48
CA HIS A 431 0.85 21.61 -9.66
C HIS A 431 0.95 20.81 -10.96
N LEU A 432 1.96 19.95 -11.08
CA LEU A 432 2.13 19.08 -12.26
C LEU A 432 0.94 18.13 -12.38
N TRP A 433 0.54 17.50 -11.28
CA TRP A 433 -0.61 16.59 -11.22
C TRP A 433 -1.89 17.28 -11.71
N GLN A 434 -2.21 18.48 -11.20
CA GLN A 434 -3.38 19.27 -11.63
C GLN A 434 -3.29 19.73 -13.08
N SER A 435 -2.11 20.15 -13.54
CA SER A 435 -1.92 20.62 -14.93
C SER A 435 -2.04 19.51 -15.96
N ASP A 436 -1.71 18.29 -15.55
CA ASP A 436 -1.82 17.09 -16.38
C ASP A 436 -3.30 16.65 -16.47
N GLU A 437 -4.09 16.86 -15.40
CA GLU A 437 -5.55 16.65 -15.40
C GLU A 437 -6.28 17.56 -16.41
N GLU A 438 -5.93 18.83 -16.50
CA GLU A 438 -6.57 19.78 -17.44
C GLU A 438 -6.32 19.40 -18.91
N LYS A 439 -5.16 18.84 -19.23
CA LYS A 439 -4.80 18.37 -20.59
C LYS A 439 -5.46 17.03 -20.94
N LYS A 440 -5.65 16.16 -19.95
CA LYS A 440 -6.25 14.82 -20.12
C LYS A 440 -7.74 14.85 -20.44
N ALA A 441 -8.48 15.85 -19.94
CA ALA A 441 -9.91 16.02 -20.20
C ALA A 441 -10.29 16.16 -21.69
N ASP A 442 -9.34 16.54 -22.55
CA ASP A 442 -9.55 16.77 -23.99
C ASP A 442 -9.12 15.59 -24.90
N SER A 443 -8.56 14.49 -24.38
CA SER A 443 -8.02 13.40 -25.23
C SER A 443 -8.49 11.98 -24.85
N GLN A 444 -8.69 11.13 -25.87
CA GLN A 444 -9.41 9.84 -25.84
C GLN A 444 -8.59 8.58 -25.50
N HIS A 445 -7.26 8.66 -25.32
CA HIS A 445 -6.56 7.54 -24.65
C HIS A 445 -7.01 7.53 -23.18
N ASN A 446 -6.99 6.36 -22.46
CA ASN A 446 -7.41 6.02 -21.06
C ASN A 446 -6.41 5.08 -20.31
N ALA A 447 -5.33 5.63 -19.74
CA ALA A 447 -4.36 5.00 -18.84
C ALA A 447 -4.81 5.36 -17.43
N HIS A 448 -5.18 4.34 -16.69
CA HIS A 448 -5.85 4.44 -15.40
C HIS A 448 -4.87 4.01 -14.31
N LEU A 449 -4.33 4.96 -13.55
CA LEU A 449 -3.43 4.62 -12.44
C LEU A 449 -4.24 3.96 -11.30
N THR A 450 -4.09 2.65 -11.14
CA THR A 450 -4.76 1.90 -10.07
C THR A 450 -3.82 1.74 -8.88
N VAL A 451 -4.22 2.26 -7.72
CA VAL A 451 -3.52 2.03 -6.45
C VAL A 451 -4.04 0.73 -5.86
N ILE A 452 -3.18 -0.28 -5.79
CA ILE A 452 -3.56 -1.61 -5.29
C ILE A 452 -3.52 -1.67 -3.76
N TYR A 453 -2.57 -0.97 -3.14
CA TYR A 453 -2.35 -1.03 -1.71
C TYR A 453 -1.63 0.22 -1.18
N SER A 454 -2.00 0.68 0.03
CA SER A 454 -1.31 1.70 0.82
C SER A 454 -0.91 1.14 2.19
N ALA A 455 0.39 0.96 2.42
CA ALA A 455 0.93 0.41 3.66
C ALA A 455 1.20 1.52 4.69
N SER A 456 0.55 1.45 5.86
CA SER A 456 0.95 2.25 7.01
C SER A 456 2.05 1.52 7.77
N ARG A 457 3.22 2.15 7.94
CA ARG A 457 4.25 1.65 8.85
C ARG A 457 3.74 1.79 10.29
N PRO A 458 3.64 0.72 11.09
CA PRO A 458 3.36 0.86 12.51
C PRO A 458 4.63 1.42 13.17
N THR A 459 4.74 2.74 13.28
CA THR A 459 5.80 3.38 14.04
C THR A 459 5.49 3.27 15.53
N SER A 460 6.43 2.73 16.31
CA SER A 460 6.38 2.72 17.79
C SER A 460 6.38 4.12 18.42
N ASP A 461 6.66 5.16 17.63
CA ASP A 461 6.72 6.56 18.06
C ASP A 461 5.60 7.45 17.47
N SER A 462 4.59 6.87 16.80
CA SER A 462 3.37 7.64 16.53
C SER A 462 2.48 7.59 17.76
N GLU A 463 2.35 8.74 18.42
CA GLU A 463 1.40 9.01 19.50
C GLU A 463 0.03 8.35 19.22
N PRO A 464 -0.69 7.86 20.24
CA PRO A 464 -1.99 7.20 20.08
C PRO A 464 -3.10 8.07 19.46
N SER A 465 -2.82 9.33 19.12
CA SER A 465 -3.80 10.34 18.78
C SER A 465 -4.40 10.20 17.36
N TYR A 466 -3.76 9.48 16.43
CA TYR A 466 -4.16 9.48 15.01
C TYR A 466 -5.00 8.26 14.58
N LEU A 467 -4.71 7.07 15.14
CA LEU A 467 -5.52 5.85 14.93
C LEU A 467 -6.91 5.95 15.60
N ILE A 468 -7.01 6.75 16.66
CA ILE A 468 -8.24 6.90 17.46
C ILE A 468 -9.21 7.89 16.81
N LEU A 469 -8.73 8.96 16.18
CA LEU A 469 -9.54 9.88 15.37
C LEU A 469 -10.08 9.21 14.10
N SER A 470 -9.26 8.41 13.42
CA SER A 470 -9.65 7.68 12.21
C SER A 470 -10.66 6.55 12.49
N LEU A 471 -10.50 5.78 13.59
CA LEU A 471 -11.51 4.80 14.02
C LEU A 471 -12.81 5.46 14.51
N PHE A 472 -12.73 6.64 15.13
CA PHE A 472 -13.90 7.44 15.50
C PHE A 472 -14.62 8.00 14.27
N GLN A 473 -13.89 8.51 13.27
CA GLN A 473 -14.43 8.95 11.97
C GLN A 473 -15.11 7.80 11.23
N LEU A 474 -14.46 6.63 11.10
CA LEU A 474 -15.03 5.43 10.47
C LEU A 474 -16.32 4.95 11.14
N LYS A 475 -16.43 5.07 12.48
CA LYS A 475 -17.65 4.72 13.22
C LYS A 475 -18.74 5.79 13.10
N MET A 476 -18.38 7.09 13.13
CA MET A 476 -19.32 8.17 12.82
C MET A 476 -19.86 8.02 11.40
N GLU A 477 -19.03 7.64 10.44
CA GLU A 477 -19.42 7.35 9.06
C GLU A 477 -20.39 6.17 8.99
N ALA A 478 -20.19 5.10 9.76
CA ALA A 478 -21.12 3.97 9.81
C ALA A 478 -22.49 4.36 10.38
N VAL A 479 -22.51 5.22 11.42
CA VAL A 479 -23.74 5.76 12.02
C VAL A 479 -24.44 6.73 11.06
N GLN A 480 -23.67 7.64 10.43
CA GLN A 480 -24.17 8.56 9.42
C GLN A 480 -24.69 7.82 8.18
N LYS A 481 -24.06 6.73 7.77
CA LYS A 481 -24.51 5.87 6.65
C LYS A 481 -25.85 5.22 6.93
N LYS A 482 -26.09 4.73 8.16
CA LYS A 482 -27.40 4.22 8.58
C LYS A 482 -28.47 5.31 8.57
N MET A 483 -28.13 6.51 9.03
CA MET A 483 -29.07 7.64 9.06
C MET A 483 -29.36 8.17 7.65
N LYS A 484 -28.34 8.26 6.79
CA LYS A 484 -28.47 8.63 5.38
C LYS A 484 -29.38 7.65 4.64
N ALA A 485 -29.19 6.34 4.82
CA ALA A 485 -30.07 5.34 4.22
C ALA A 485 -31.54 5.49 4.66
N ALA A 486 -31.80 5.83 5.93
CA ALA A 486 -33.16 6.05 6.42
C ALA A 486 -33.79 7.35 5.87
N VAL A 487 -32.99 8.42 5.71
CA VAL A 487 -33.44 9.68 5.10
C VAL A 487 -33.66 9.53 3.60
N ASP A 488 -32.75 8.86 2.88
CA ASP A 488 -32.88 8.58 1.45
C ASP A 488 -34.13 7.74 1.18
N GLY A 489 -34.41 6.72 2.01
CA GLY A 489 -35.64 5.93 1.93
C GLY A 489 -36.92 6.77 2.15
N LEU A 490 -36.89 7.74 3.07
CA LEU A 490 -37.99 8.68 3.28
C LEU A 490 -38.20 9.58 2.05
N LEU A 491 -37.11 10.10 1.48
CA LEU A 491 -37.16 11.00 0.31
C LEU A 491 -37.69 10.27 -0.92
N ASP A 492 -37.23 9.04 -1.15
CA ASP A 492 -37.69 8.19 -2.24
C ASP A 492 -39.21 7.94 -2.17
N GLU A 493 -39.74 7.73 -0.96
CA GLU A 493 -41.15 7.49 -0.75
C GLU A 493 -41.99 8.77 -0.95
N LEU A 494 -41.52 9.92 -0.43
CA LEU A 494 -42.18 11.21 -0.60
C LEU A 494 -42.16 11.67 -2.06
N ASP A 495 -41.08 11.41 -2.79
CA ASP A 495 -40.97 11.71 -4.21
C ASP A 495 -41.99 10.91 -5.02
N LYS A 496 -41.99 9.59 -4.84
CA LYS A 496 -42.86 8.67 -5.59
C LYS A 496 -44.35 8.91 -5.33
N LEU A 497 -44.74 9.24 -4.10
CA LEU A 497 -46.14 9.34 -3.70
C LEU A 497 -46.73 10.75 -3.78
N TYR A 498 -45.91 11.81 -3.70
CA TYR A 498 -46.43 13.18 -3.59
C TYR A 498 -45.74 14.17 -4.54
N LEU A 499 -44.40 14.24 -4.54
CA LEU A 499 -43.71 15.32 -5.28
C LEU A 499 -43.88 15.19 -6.81
N ARG A 500 -43.88 13.97 -7.35
CA ARG A 500 -44.13 13.75 -8.78
C ARG A 500 -45.49 14.24 -9.24
N ASP A 501 -46.52 14.08 -8.41
CA ASP A 501 -47.86 14.57 -8.72
C ASP A 501 -47.95 16.09 -8.65
N ILE A 502 -47.29 16.71 -7.66
CA ILE A 502 -47.17 18.17 -7.57
C ILE A 502 -46.43 18.73 -8.79
N GLN A 503 -45.32 18.09 -9.20
CA GLN A 503 -44.55 18.47 -10.40
C GLN A 503 -45.38 18.32 -11.68
N ARG A 504 -46.12 17.22 -11.84
CA ARG A 504 -47.00 17.00 -12.99
C ARG A 504 -48.07 18.10 -13.09
N ASN A 505 -48.68 18.46 -11.95
CA ASN A 505 -49.69 19.51 -11.90
C ASN A 505 -49.11 20.88 -12.21
N MET A 506 -47.90 21.18 -11.71
CA MET A 506 -47.15 22.39 -12.04
C MET A 506 -46.89 22.50 -13.55
N PHE A 507 -46.33 21.47 -14.19
CA PHE A 507 -46.06 21.50 -15.64
C PHE A 507 -47.35 21.66 -16.46
N THR A 508 -48.42 20.98 -16.06
CA THR A 508 -49.72 21.09 -16.74
C THR A 508 -50.34 22.48 -16.58
N CYS A 509 -50.23 23.08 -15.40
CA CYS A 509 -50.66 24.45 -15.11
C CYS A 509 -49.86 25.47 -15.93
N SER A 510 -48.53 25.35 -15.94
CA SER A 510 -47.63 26.23 -16.70
C SER A 510 -47.86 26.11 -18.21
N SER A 511 -48.11 24.89 -18.71
CA SER A 511 -48.48 24.69 -20.13
C SER A 511 -49.74 25.47 -20.49
N LYS A 512 -50.79 25.41 -19.65
CA LYS A 512 -52.03 26.16 -19.88
C LYS A 512 -51.84 27.67 -19.80
N CYS A 513 -50.97 28.16 -18.91
CA CYS A 513 -50.60 29.58 -18.88
C CYS A 513 -49.98 30.04 -20.22
N CYS A 514 -49.19 29.18 -20.87
CA CYS A 514 -48.54 29.47 -22.14
C CYS A 514 -49.45 29.33 -23.38
N GLU A 515 -50.66 28.77 -23.23
CA GLU A 515 -51.65 28.68 -24.32
C GLU A 515 -52.39 30.01 -24.56
N ASP A 516 -52.36 30.94 -23.60
CA ASP A 516 -52.95 32.27 -23.74
C ASP A 516 -52.14 33.13 -24.72
N LYS A 517 -52.70 33.36 -25.91
CA LYS A 517 -52.11 34.18 -26.97
C LYS A 517 -52.46 35.67 -26.88
N VAL A 518 -53.29 36.07 -25.91
CA VAL A 518 -53.82 37.43 -25.76
C VAL A 518 -53.19 38.14 -24.54
N GLY A 519 -52.82 37.39 -23.50
CA GLY A 519 -52.17 37.92 -22.30
C GLY A 519 -50.85 38.65 -22.54
N SER A 520 -50.56 39.67 -21.72
CA SER A 520 -49.26 40.36 -21.74
C SER A 520 -48.15 39.45 -21.19
N ARG A 521 -46.90 39.65 -21.63
CA ARG A 521 -45.72 38.91 -21.12
C ARG A 521 -45.67 38.81 -19.60
N GLU A 522 -45.88 39.93 -18.90
CA GLU A 522 -45.85 40.00 -17.43
C GLU A 522 -46.98 39.18 -16.78
N SER A 523 -48.15 39.09 -17.44
CA SER A 523 -49.29 38.31 -16.93
C SER A 523 -49.04 36.81 -17.02
N ILE A 524 -48.34 36.35 -18.07
CA ILE A 524 -47.94 34.96 -18.28
C ILE A 524 -46.85 34.57 -17.28
N GLU A 525 -45.84 35.43 -17.08
CA GLU A 525 -44.78 35.20 -16.07
C GLU A 525 -45.39 35.03 -14.67
N LYS A 526 -46.31 35.91 -14.25
CA LYS A 526 -47.05 35.79 -12.97
C LYS A 526 -47.98 34.57 -12.88
N CYS A 527 -48.42 34.02 -14.02
CA CYS A 527 -49.21 32.78 -14.05
C CYS A 527 -48.31 31.57 -13.79
N VAL A 528 -47.17 31.48 -14.48
CA VAL A 528 -46.18 30.41 -14.31
C VAL A 528 -45.58 30.42 -12.90
N GLU A 529 -45.27 31.60 -12.35
CA GLU A 529 -44.79 31.71 -10.96
C GLU A 529 -45.79 31.13 -9.95
N ARG A 530 -47.10 31.37 -10.14
CA ARG A 530 -48.14 30.78 -9.28
C ARG A 530 -48.22 29.26 -9.43
N CYS A 531 -48.06 28.73 -10.64
CA CYS A 531 -48.03 27.29 -10.89
C CYS A 531 -46.85 26.60 -10.18
N ASN A 532 -45.69 27.28 -10.08
CA ASN A 532 -44.49 26.76 -9.40
C ASN A 532 -44.56 26.85 -7.87
N GLY A 533 -45.43 27.72 -7.32
CA GLY A 533 -45.56 27.99 -5.88
C GLY A 533 -45.70 26.74 -4.99
N PRO A 534 -46.60 25.79 -5.30
CA PRO A 534 -46.76 24.57 -4.50
C PRO A 534 -45.51 23.70 -4.42
N LEU A 535 -44.80 23.54 -5.54
CA LEU A 535 -43.53 22.77 -5.57
C LEU A 535 -42.44 23.47 -4.77
N HIS A 536 -42.31 24.79 -4.95
CA HIS A 536 -41.33 25.58 -4.21
C HIS A 536 -41.58 25.54 -2.70
N LYS A 537 -42.85 25.67 -2.27
CA LYS A 537 -43.24 25.54 -0.86
C LYS A 537 -42.87 24.15 -0.31
N ALA A 538 -43.16 23.08 -1.05
CA ALA A 538 -42.84 21.71 -0.65
C ALA A 538 -41.32 21.49 -0.51
N GLN A 539 -40.51 22.01 -1.44
CA GLN A 539 -39.05 21.92 -1.40
C GLN A 539 -38.46 22.68 -0.20
N VAL A 540 -38.93 23.90 0.06
CA VAL A 540 -38.47 24.72 1.19
C VAL A 540 -38.78 24.05 2.53
N THR A 541 -39.99 23.50 2.70
CA THR A 541 -40.36 22.79 3.94
C THR A 541 -39.55 21.51 4.14
N LEU A 542 -39.30 20.76 3.06
CA LEU A 542 -38.46 19.57 3.08
C LEU A 542 -37.03 19.89 3.53
N GLU A 543 -36.42 20.92 2.93
CA GLU A 543 -35.08 21.38 3.29
C GLU A 543 -34.99 21.84 4.75
N GLN A 544 -36.00 22.57 5.23
CA GLN A 544 -36.06 23.03 6.62
C GLN A 544 -36.13 21.86 7.63
N GLU A 545 -36.98 20.87 7.38
CA GLU A 545 -37.13 19.70 8.26
C GLU A 545 -35.86 18.82 8.29
N LEU A 546 -35.24 18.59 7.13
CA LEU A 546 -34.00 17.82 7.05
C LEU A 546 -32.83 18.54 7.72
N THR A 547 -32.73 19.87 7.52
CA THR A 547 -31.69 20.68 8.17
C THR A 547 -31.88 20.71 9.68
N ALA A 548 -33.11 20.83 10.16
CA ALA A 548 -33.42 20.76 11.59
C ALA A 548 -33.05 19.39 12.19
N PHE A 549 -33.34 18.29 11.47
CA PHE A 549 -32.98 16.94 11.87
C PHE A 549 -31.46 16.73 11.97
N GLN A 550 -30.70 17.17 10.96
CA GLN A 550 -29.23 17.10 10.96
C GLN A 550 -28.61 17.91 12.10
N ASN A 551 -29.13 19.11 12.35
CA ASN A 551 -28.64 19.97 13.44
C ASN A 551 -28.96 19.40 14.84
N GLN A 552 -30.03 18.62 15.00
CA GLN A 552 -30.34 17.94 16.27
C GLN A 552 -29.39 16.78 16.52
N LEU A 553 -29.13 15.97 15.49
CA LEU A 553 -28.18 14.85 15.56
C LEU A 553 -26.77 15.32 15.91
N SER A 554 -26.27 16.34 15.21
CA SER A 554 -24.93 16.89 15.43
C SER A 554 -24.77 17.40 16.87
N ARG A 555 -25.77 18.13 17.39
CA ARG A 555 -25.77 18.58 18.79
C ARG A 555 -25.79 17.44 19.79
N CYS A 556 -26.52 16.36 19.50
CA CYS A 556 -26.60 15.19 20.36
C CYS A 556 -25.27 14.42 20.41
N ALA A 557 -24.59 14.24 19.27
CA ALA A 557 -23.25 13.65 19.22
C ALA A 557 -22.22 14.51 19.98
N GLN A 558 -22.25 15.83 19.79
CA GLN A 558 -21.36 16.77 20.50
C GLN A 558 -21.59 16.72 22.01
N THR A 559 -22.84 16.66 22.45
CA THR A 559 -23.19 16.57 23.88
C THR A 559 -22.69 15.27 24.50
N THR A 560 -22.70 14.16 23.74
CA THR A 560 -22.13 12.88 24.20
C THR A 560 -20.61 12.97 24.37
N TYR A 561 -19.94 13.63 23.44
CA TYR A 561 -18.51 13.87 23.50
C TYR A 561 -18.14 14.75 24.70
N ASP A 562 -18.84 15.86 24.90
CA ASP A 562 -18.61 16.77 26.03
C ASP A 562 -18.81 16.07 27.38
N LYS A 563 -19.83 15.20 27.49
CA LYS A 563 -20.07 14.38 28.70
C LYS A 563 -18.97 13.36 28.96
N ALA A 564 -18.41 12.76 27.90
CA ALA A 564 -17.32 11.81 28.02
C ALA A 564 -16.04 12.52 28.51
N ILE A 565 -15.75 13.71 27.99
CA ILE A 565 -14.63 14.56 28.41
C ILE A 565 -14.78 15.03 29.86
N GLN A 566 -15.97 15.51 30.25
CA GLN A 566 -16.22 16.00 31.61
C GLN A 566 -15.98 14.95 32.71
N GLN A 567 -16.11 13.66 32.38
CA GLN A 567 -15.98 12.58 33.35
C GLN A 567 -14.55 12.05 33.52
N ILE A 568 -13.67 12.27 32.55
CA ILE A 568 -12.33 11.68 32.52
C ILE A 568 -11.26 12.77 32.56
N GLY A 569 -11.42 13.84 31.78
CA GLY A 569 -10.53 15.00 31.78
C GLY A 569 -10.61 15.78 30.46
N PRO A 570 -10.21 17.06 30.43
CA PRO A 570 -10.41 17.93 29.26
C PRO A 570 -9.58 17.54 28.02
N ASP A 571 -8.53 16.74 28.20
CA ASP A 571 -7.55 16.43 27.16
C ASP A 571 -7.43 14.90 26.97
N PRO A 572 -8.14 14.34 25.97
CA PRO A 572 -8.06 12.91 25.64
C PRO A 572 -6.65 12.41 25.34
N ASN A 573 -5.72 13.30 24.96
CA ASN A 573 -4.32 12.93 24.69
C ASN A 573 -3.52 12.58 25.95
N LYS A 574 -4.08 12.84 27.14
CA LYS A 574 -3.43 12.57 28.42
C LYS A 574 -4.04 11.38 29.17
N TYR A 575 -5.00 10.68 28.57
CA TYR A 575 -5.65 9.55 29.21
C TYR A 575 -4.72 8.33 29.22
N SER A 576 -4.69 7.61 30.34
CA SER A 576 -4.10 6.28 30.41
C SER A 576 -4.90 5.26 29.57
N GLU A 577 -4.31 4.12 29.22
CA GLU A 577 -5.00 3.06 28.46
C GLU A 577 -6.35 2.64 29.08
N LYS A 578 -6.43 2.58 30.42
CA LYS A 578 -7.66 2.24 31.13
C LYS A 578 -8.72 3.34 31.03
N GLU A 579 -8.30 4.59 31.15
CA GLU A 579 -9.19 5.75 30.98
C GLU A 579 -9.68 5.86 29.54
N MET A 580 -8.82 5.53 28.57
CA MET A 580 -9.15 5.50 27.15
C MET A 580 -10.19 4.42 26.81
N ALA A 581 -10.04 3.20 27.35
CA ALA A 581 -11.03 2.14 27.16
C ALA A 581 -12.42 2.55 27.70
N VAL A 582 -12.45 3.22 28.86
CA VAL A 582 -13.69 3.73 29.47
C VAL A 582 -14.28 4.90 28.66
N PHE A 583 -13.44 5.76 28.10
CA PHE A 583 -13.85 6.86 27.21
C PHE A 583 -14.51 6.32 25.94
N GLN A 584 -13.89 5.33 25.30
CA GLN A 584 -14.40 4.68 24.08
C GLN A 584 -15.74 3.98 24.34
N GLU A 585 -15.86 3.21 25.41
CA GLU A 585 -17.12 2.50 25.72
C GLU A 585 -18.29 3.47 25.94
N LYS A 586 -18.04 4.61 26.59
CA LYS A 586 -19.06 5.64 26.83
C LYS A 586 -19.46 6.39 25.57
N LEU A 587 -18.49 6.74 24.73
CA LEU A 587 -18.76 7.36 23.43
C LEU A 587 -19.55 6.43 22.53
N ASP A 588 -19.14 5.16 22.42
CA ASP A 588 -19.80 4.16 21.59
C ASP A 588 -21.26 3.97 22.02
N LYS A 589 -21.52 3.83 23.32
CA LYS A 589 -22.89 3.73 23.85
C LYS A 589 -23.70 5.01 23.61
N GLY A 590 -23.11 6.17 23.85
CA GLY A 590 -23.82 7.45 23.76
C GLY A 590 -24.16 7.87 22.33
N VAL A 591 -23.26 7.62 21.36
CA VAL A 591 -23.55 7.90 19.95
C VAL A 591 -24.50 6.85 19.36
N GLY A 592 -24.37 5.58 19.74
CA GLY A 592 -25.33 4.54 19.38
C GLY A 592 -26.76 4.90 19.81
N GLN A 593 -26.93 5.31 21.08
CA GLN A 593 -28.21 5.75 21.61
C GLN A 593 -28.76 6.99 20.88
N CYS A 594 -27.88 7.97 20.59
CA CYS A 594 -28.25 9.17 19.86
C CYS A 594 -28.83 8.84 18.48
N ALA A 595 -28.22 7.92 17.74
CA ALA A 595 -28.69 7.49 16.44
C ALA A 595 -30.06 6.78 16.53
N GLU A 596 -30.24 5.87 17.48
CA GLU A 596 -31.50 5.16 17.68
C GLU A 596 -32.65 6.10 18.03
N ASP A 597 -32.42 7.10 18.87
CA ASP A 597 -33.45 8.04 19.28
C ASP A 597 -33.86 8.99 18.14
N HIS A 598 -32.92 9.37 17.27
CA HIS A 598 -33.23 10.19 16.10
C HIS A 598 -33.92 9.38 14.99
N LEU A 599 -33.60 8.09 14.82
CA LEU A 599 -34.35 7.21 13.89
C LEU A 599 -35.84 7.13 14.26
N LYS A 600 -36.20 7.19 15.55
CA LYS A 600 -37.60 7.19 16.01
C LYS A 600 -38.36 8.48 15.64
N LEU A 601 -37.68 9.56 15.27
CA LEU A 601 -38.29 10.85 14.89
C LEU A 601 -38.72 10.89 13.41
N ILE A 602 -38.11 10.06 12.56
CA ILE A 602 -38.36 10.03 11.11
C ILE A 602 -39.85 9.86 10.77
N PRO A 603 -40.63 8.96 11.42
CA PRO A 603 -42.06 8.83 11.14
C PRO A 603 -42.88 10.10 11.45
N ASN A 604 -42.45 10.91 12.42
CA ASN A 604 -43.14 12.16 12.76
C ASN A 604 -42.82 13.27 11.76
N ILE A 605 -41.57 13.35 11.30
CA ILE A 605 -41.15 14.25 10.21
C ILE A 605 -41.95 13.93 8.95
N LYS A 606 -42.05 12.64 8.60
CA LYS A 606 -42.86 12.15 7.48
C LYS A 606 -44.33 12.63 7.57
N LYS A 607 -44.96 12.49 8.74
CA LYS A 607 -46.36 12.94 8.94
C LYS A 607 -46.52 14.45 8.74
N ARG A 608 -45.56 15.26 9.19
CA ARG A 608 -45.59 16.72 8.98
C ARG A 608 -45.44 17.09 7.51
N LEU A 609 -44.51 16.45 6.81
CA LEU A 609 -44.29 16.67 5.38
C LEU A 609 -45.51 16.29 4.54
N ILE A 610 -46.12 15.12 4.80
CA ILE A 610 -47.34 14.68 4.11
C ILE A 610 -48.49 15.68 4.33
N LYS A 611 -48.64 16.21 5.54
CA LYS A 611 -49.69 17.19 5.85
C LYS A 611 -49.54 18.46 5.01
N GLU A 612 -48.32 18.95 4.81
CA GLU A 612 -48.06 20.13 3.97
C GLU A 612 -48.14 19.83 2.46
N PHE A 613 -47.81 18.62 2.02
CA PHE A 613 -47.91 18.22 0.61
C PHE A 613 -49.36 17.99 0.17
N THR A 614 -50.28 17.81 1.12
CA THR A 614 -51.71 17.55 0.87
C THR A 614 -52.61 18.74 1.22
N SER A 615 -52.06 19.82 1.79
CA SER A 615 -52.73 21.09 2.08
C SER A 615 -52.55 22.09 0.93
#